data_AF-A0A1F9HPD2-F1
#
_entry.id   AF-A0A1F9HPD2-F1
#
_cell.length_a   1.000
_cell.length_b   1.000
_cell.length_c   1.000
_cell.angle_alpha   90.00
_cell.angle_beta   90.00
_cell.angle_gamma   90.00
#
_symmetry.space_group_name_H-M   'P 1'
#
loop_
_entity.id
_entity.type
_entity.pdbx_description
1 polymer ?
#
loop_
_entity_poly.entity_id
_entity_poly.type
_entity_poly.pdbx_seq_one_letter_code
_entity_poly.pdbx_strand_id
1 'polypeptide(L)'
;MKNEKITTPKSGLDLWKLMGGETQRVKPVEGMPAPDSLLAVYQDRFTYTFILENEVASIHYDKKRNEIFFKGHNIKNFELNPAQIQALVGLKTILTQDKRAKGLVSDYEATLHRVLADNINGRGVK
;
A
#
# COMPACT_ATOMS: atom_id res chain seq x y z
N MET A 1 20.13 3.78 36.08
CA MET A 1 19.88 3.05 34.82
C MET A 1 18.39 2.84 34.70
N LYS A 2 17.74 3.41 33.66
CA LYS A 2 16.31 3.22 33.43
C LYS A 2 16.14 1.89 32.69
N ASN A 3 15.49 0.93 33.33
CA ASN A 3 15.09 -0.33 32.69
C ASN A 3 14.06 -0.01 31.59
N GLU A 4 14.51 0.03 30.34
CA GLU A 4 13.61 -0.01 29.19
C GLU A 4 12.92 -1.37 29.17
N LYS A 5 11.63 -1.38 29.52
CA LYS A 5 10.78 -2.55 29.37
C LYS A 5 10.72 -2.90 27.88
N ILE A 6 11.39 -3.98 27.48
CA ILE A 6 11.26 -4.55 26.14
C ILE A 6 9.81 -5.04 26.02
N THR A 7 8.95 -4.24 25.39
CA THR A 7 7.56 -4.61 25.14
C THR A 7 7.52 -5.66 24.05
N THR A 8 7.19 -6.89 24.41
CA THR A 8 6.96 -7.98 23.46
C THR A 8 5.86 -7.57 22.48
N PRO A 9 6.11 -7.56 21.16
CA PRO A 9 5.13 -7.13 20.18
C PRO A 9 3.93 -8.07 20.16
N LYS A 10 2.72 -7.52 20.30
CA LYS A 10 1.47 -8.30 20.37
C LYS A 10 0.83 -8.51 19.00
N SER A 11 1.35 -7.85 17.97
CA SER A 11 0.88 -7.93 16.59
C SER A 11 2.03 -7.72 15.61
N GLY A 12 1.84 -8.13 14.36
CA GLY A 12 2.80 -7.84 13.29
C GLY A 12 3.04 -6.34 13.09
N LEU A 13 2.05 -5.51 13.44
CA LEU A 13 2.12 -4.05 13.39
C LEU A 13 3.01 -3.48 14.52
N ASP A 14 2.99 -4.11 15.70
CA ASP A 14 3.88 -3.76 16.81
C ASP A 14 5.34 -4.17 16.53
N LEU A 15 5.53 -5.36 15.95
CA LEU A 15 6.85 -5.83 15.53
C LEU A 15 7.46 -4.88 14.50
N TRP A 16 6.63 -4.40 13.57
CA TRP A 16 7.03 -3.46 12.53
C TRP A 16 7.42 -2.07 13.09
N LYS A 17 6.66 -1.55 14.07
CA LYS A 17 7.00 -0.30 14.76
C LYS A 17 8.32 -0.40 15.52
N LEU A 18 8.57 -1.53 16.21
CA LEU A 18 9.82 -1.78 16.93
C LEU A 18 11.04 -1.84 16.00
N MET A 19 10.85 -2.24 14.74
CA MET A 19 11.89 -2.27 13.72
C MET A 19 12.16 -0.89 13.07
N GLY A 20 11.48 0.18 13.50
CA GLY A 20 11.64 1.53 12.95
C GLY A 20 10.66 1.88 11.83
N GLY A 21 9.57 1.11 11.68
CA GLY A 21 8.48 1.48 10.78
C GLY A 21 7.66 2.63 11.35
N GLU A 22 7.33 3.62 10.51
CA GLU A 22 6.51 4.77 10.89
C GLU A 22 5.11 4.73 10.24
N THR A 23 4.05 4.76 11.04
CA THR A 23 2.66 4.83 10.55
C THR A 23 2.07 6.23 10.73
N GLN A 24 1.36 6.75 9.71
CA GLN A 24 0.62 8.01 9.83
C GLN A 24 -0.77 7.89 9.21
N ARG A 25 -1.77 8.53 9.84
CA ARG A 25 -3.08 8.75 9.21
C ARG A 25 -2.91 9.60 7.96
N VAL A 26 -3.55 9.18 6.88
CA VAL A 26 -3.50 9.93 5.62
C VAL A 26 -4.49 11.07 5.67
N LYS A 27 -4.08 12.24 5.15
CA LYS A 27 -4.97 13.39 5.02
C LYS A 27 -6.02 13.07 3.95
N PRO A 28 -7.29 13.48 4.12
CA PRO A 28 -8.31 13.29 3.09
C PRO A 28 -7.84 13.87 1.75
N VAL A 29 -7.97 13.08 0.69
CA VAL A 29 -7.70 13.50 -0.69
C VAL A 29 -9.03 13.39 -1.45
N GLU A 30 -9.40 14.45 -2.16
CA GLU A 30 -10.61 14.49 -2.97
C GLU A 30 -10.61 13.33 -4.00
N GLY A 31 -11.71 12.57 -4.07
CA GLY A 31 -11.84 11.42 -4.96
C GLY A 31 -11.18 10.12 -4.48
N MET A 32 -10.65 10.07 -3.25
CA MET A 32 -10.12 8.85 -2.62
C MET A 32 -10.97 8.42 -1.42
N PRO A 33 -10.99 7.12 -1.05
CA PRO A 33 -11.65 6.67 0.16
C PRO A 33 -10.92 7.27 1.38
N ALA A 34 -11.54 8.25 2.03
CA ALA A 34 -11.06 8.89 3.25
C ALA A 34 -12.26 9.15 4.17
N PRO A 35 -12.56 8.18 5.05
CA PRO A 35 -12.09 8.26 6.43
C PRO A 35 -11.43 6.95 6.91
N ASP A 36 -10.51 7.05 7.88
CA ASP A 36 -9.78 5.94 8.51
C ASP A 36 -8.78 5.17 7.64
N SER A 37 -7.94 5.91 6.91
CA SER A 37 -6.79 5.33 6.20
C SER A 37 -5.44 5.57 6.90
N LEU A 38 -4.54 4.60 6.74
CA LEU A 38 -3.23 4.53 7.36
C LEU A 38 -2.17 4.22 6.31
N LEU A 39 -1.11 5.02 6.25
CA LEU A 39 0.09 4.73 5.47
C LEU A 39 1.25 4.37 6.40
N ALA A 40 1.75 3.16 6.23
CA ALA A 40 2.91 2.61 6.90
C ALA A 40 4.05 2.53 5.87
N VAL A 41 5.18 3.20 6.12
CA VAL A 41 6.36 3.16 5.24
C VAL A 41 7.54 2.59 6.01
N TYR A 42 8.25 1.63 5.40
CA TYR A 42 9.45 1.03 5.98
C TYR A 42 10.43 0.64 4.88
N GLN A 43 11.57 1.33 4.85
CA GLN A 43 12.63 1.14 3.86
C GLN A 43 12.05 1.15 2.43
N ASP A 44 12.18 0.03 1.72
CA ASP A 44 11.78 -0.16 0.33
C ASP A 44 10.31 -0.64 0.18
N ARG A 45 9.49 -0.47 1.22
CA ARG A 45 8.14 -1.03 1.29
C ARG A 45 7.15 -0.02 1.87
N PHE A 46 5.91 -0.17 1.46
CA PHE A 46 4.81 0.49 2.16
C PHE A 46 3.57 -0.41 2.25
N THR A 47 2.70 -0.07 3.19
CA THR A 47 1.35 -0.61 3.33
C THR A 47 0.38 0.54 3.50
N TYR A 48 -0.60 0.62 2.62
CA TYR A 48 -1.70 1.56 2.71
C TYR A 48 -2.97 0.80 3.08
N THR A 49 -3.56 1.09 4.24
CA THR A 49 -4.82 0.49 4.72
C THR A 49 -5.92 1.54 4.64
N PHE A 50 -7.10 1.17 4.18
CA PHE A 50 -8.23 2.08 3.96
C PHE A 50 -9.55 1.31 3.96
N ILE A 51 -10.67 2.02 3.97
CA ILE A 51 -11.99 1.42 3.79
C ILE A 51 -12.40 1.50 2.31
N LEU A 52 -12.84 0.39 1.74
CA LEU A 52 -13.39 0.31 0.38
C LEU A 52 -14.69 -0.49 0.43
N GLU A 53 -15.79 0.07 -0.08
CA GLU A 53 -17.10 -0.61 -0.13
C GLU A 53 -17.56 -1.18 1.23
N ASN A 54 -17.26 -0.47 2.32
CA ASN A 54 -17.52 -0.84 3.72
C ASN A 54 -16.64 -1.96 4.30
N GLU A 55 -15.60 -2.39 3.59
CA GLU A 55 -14.62 -3.35 4.09
C GLU A 55 -13.23 -2.72 4.28
N VAL A 56 -12.45 -3.28 5.21
CA VAL A 56 -11.03 -2.94 5.32
C VAL A 56 -10.29 -3.54 4.13
N ALA A 57 -9.60 -2.69 3.38
CA ALA A 57 -8.73 -3.03 2.28
C ALA A 57 -7.30 -2.60 2.58
N SER A 58 -6.33 -3.26 1.94
CA SER A 58 -4.93 -2.86 2.02
C SER A 58 -4.23 -3.00 0.67
N ILE A 59 -3.33 -2.07 0.39
CA ILE A 59 -2.36 -2.15 -0.71
C ILE A 59 -0.97 -2.27 -0.10
N HIS A 60 -0.24 -3.31 -0.48
CA HIS A 60 1.15 -3.51 -0.09
C HIS A 60 2.05 -3.42 -1.32
N TYR A 61 3.16 -2.72 -1.19
CA TYR A 61 4.19 -2.66 -2.21
C TYR A 61 5.53 -3.10 -1.64
N ASP A 62 6.21 -3.98 -2.37
CA ASP A 62 7.58 -4.38 -2.11
C ASP A 62 8.47 -4.06 -3.32
N LYS A 63 9.27 -2.99 -3.22
CA LYS A 63 10.16 -2.55 -4.29
C LYS A 63 11.22 -3.58 -4.64
N LYS A 64 11.73 -4.34 -3.67
CA LYS A 64 12.76 -5.36 -3.95
C LYS A 64 12.22 -6.47 -4.84
N ARG A 65 10.91 -6.75 -4.73
CA ARG A 65 10.22 -7.77 -5.53
C ARG A 65 9.51 -7.19 -6.76
N ASN A 66 9.35 -5.88 -6.84
CA ASN A 66 8.50 -5.20 -7.81
C ASN A 66 7.10 -5.83 -7.87
N GLU A 67 6.51 -6.04 -6.70
CA GLU A 67 5.21 -6.66 -6.53
C GLU A 67 4.26 -5.77 -5.74
N ILE A 68 3.00 -5.79 -6.16
CA ILE A 68 1.89 -5.09 -5.51
C ILE A 68 0.88 -6.15 -5.09
N PHE A 69 0.36 -6.00 -3.87
CA PHE A 69 -0.67 -6.87 -3.32
C PHE A 69 -1.88 -6.05 -2.90
N PHE A 70 -3.09 -6.51 -3.22
CA PHE A 70 -4.35 -5.93 -2.80
C PHE A 70 -5.08 -6.92 -1.89
N LYS A 71 -5.41 -6.53 -0.65
CA LYS A 71 -5.96 -7.42 0.40
C LYS A 71 -5.19 -8.75 0.54
N GLY A 72 -3.86 -8.71 0.38
CA GLY A 72 -2.98 -9.88 0.43
C GLY A 72 -2.84 -10.68 -0.87
N HIS A 73 -3.62 -10.38 -1.91
CA HIS A 73 -3.52 -11.04 -3.21
C HIS A 73 -2.57 -10.29 -4.15
N ASN A 74 -1.61 -10.99 -4.78
CA ASN A 74 -0.73 -10.38 -5.78
C ASN A 74 -1.55 -9.96 -7.00
N ILE A 75 -1.54 -8.67 -7.33
CA ILE A 75 -2.42 -8.11 -8.36
C ILE A 75 -2.08 -8.58 -9.79
N LYS A 76 -0.90 -9.18 -9.99
CA LYS A 76 -0.52 -9.79 -11.27
C LYS A 76 -1.41 -10.99 -11.63
N ASN A 77 -1.90 -11.72 -10.62
CA ASN A 77 -2.67 -12.94 -10.81
C ASN A 77 -4.13 -12.77 -10.34
N PHE A 78 -4.60 -11.53 -10.23
CA PHE A 78 -5.87 -11.20 -9.63
C PHE A 78 -6.70 -10.33 -10.58
N GLU A 79 -8.00 -10.60 -10.67
CA GLU A 79 -8.91 -9.75 -11.43
C GLU A 79 -9.32 -8.56 -10.59
N LEU A 80 -8.94 -7.37 -11.03
CA LEU A 80 -9.25 -6.14 -10.33
C LEU A 80 -10.56 -5.57 -10.86
N ASN A 81 -11.47 -5.23 -9.96
CA ASN A 81 -12.66 -4.46 -10.31
C ASN A 81 -12.32 -2.97 -10.50
N PRO A 82 -13.21 -2.15 -11.09
CA PRO A 82 -12.94 -0.73 -11.33
C PRO A 82 -12.59 0.07 -10.06
N ALA A 83 -13.25 -0.20 -8.94
CA ALA A 83 -12.99 0.49 -7.67
C ALA A 83 -11.59 0.18 -7.11
N GLN A 84 -11.13 -1.06 -7.25
CA GLN A 84 -9.78 -1.48 -6.87
C GLN A 84 -8.72 -0.84 -7.77
N ILE A 85 -8.96 -0.77 -9.08
CA ILE A 85 -8.08 -0.07 -10.02
C ILE A 85 -7.99 1.41 -9.64
N GLN A 86 -9.12 2.05 -9.37
CA GLN A 86 -9.15 3.45 -8.94
C GLN A 86 -8.36 3.68 -7.66
N ALA A 87 -8.49 2.78 -6.66
CA ALA A 87 -7.73 2.85 -5.42
C ALA A 87 -6.22 2.69 -5.67
N LEU A 88 -5.81 1.74 -6.53
CA LEU A 88 -4.40 1.52 -6.89
C LEU A 88 -3.79 2.71 -7.62
N VAL A 89 -4.51 3.28 -8.59
CA VAL A 89 -4.05 4.45 -9.37
C VAL A 89 -4.01 5.70 -8.49
N GLY A 90 -5.07 5.94 -7.71
CA GLY A 90 -5.17 7.10 -6.84
C GLY A 90 -4.17 7.12 -5.69
N LEU A 91 -3.64 5.94 -5.29
CA LEU A 91 -2.64 5.83 -4.23
C LEU A 91 -1.40 6.69 -4.49
N LYS A 92 -1.03 6.92 -5.75
CA LYS A 92 0.06 7.85 -6.13
C LYS A 92 -0.08 9.20 -5.42
N THR A 93 -1.27 9.78 -5.41
CA THR A 93 -1.53 11.10 -4.82
C THR A 93 -1.26 11.13 -3.32
N ILE A 94 -1.49 10.00 -2.64
CA ILE A 94 -1.19 9.86 -1.21
C ILE A 94 0.33 9.72 -1.01
N LEU A 95 0.99 8.89 -1.81
CA LEU A 95 2.43 8.67 -1.71
C LEU A 95 3.24 9.93 -2.02
N THR A 96 2.79 10.79 -2.93
CA THR A 96 3.48 12.05 -3.26
C THR A 96 3.39 13.11 -2.15
N GLN A 97 2.36 13.05 -1.32
CA GLN A 97 2.17 13.95 -0.18
C GLN A 97 2.97 13.52 1.05
N ASP A 98 3.37 12.25 1.14
CA ASP A 98 4.15 11.71 2.24
C ASP A 98 5.66 11.72 1.92
N LYS A 99 6.43 12.52 2.68
CA LYS A 99 7.88 12.66 2.48
C LYS A 99 8.63 11.33 2.55
N ARG A 100 8.13 10.36 3.33
CA ARG A 100 8.75 9.05 3.57
C ARG A 100 8.53 8.12 2.38
N ALA A 101 7.38 8.23 1.72
CA ALA A 101 7.03 7.41 0.56
C ALA A 101 7.53 7.97 -0.77
N LYS A 102 7.96 9.24 -0.81
CA LYS A 102 8.37 9.93 -2.05
C LYS A 102 9.39 9.17 -2.89
N GLY A 103 10.34 8.48 -2.25
CA GLY A 103 11.37 7.67 -2.92
C GLY A 103 10.87 6.36 -3.53
N LEU A 104 9.61 5.98 -3.28
CA LEU A 104 8.98 4.75 -3.78
C LEU A 104 7.92 5.03 -4.87
N VAL A 105 7.56 6.29 -5.10
CA VAL A 105 6.47 6.69 -6.00
C VAL A 105 6.73 6.19 -7.43
N SER A 106 7.91 6.51 -7.98
CA SER A 106 8.24 6.15 -9.36
C SER A 106 8.29 4.64 -9.58
N ASP A 107 8.85 3.90 -8.61
CA ASP A 107 8.96 2.44 -8.71
C ASP A 107 7.58 1.77 -8.58
N TYR A 108 6.72 2.28 -7.69
CA TYR A 108 5.34 1.84 -7.54
C TYR A 108 4.55 2.06 -8.84
N GLU A 109 4.62 3.27 -9.41
CA GLU A 109 3.91 3.60 -10.66
C GLU A 109 4.37 2.72 -11.83
N ALA A 110 5.68 2.57 -12.00
CA ALA A 110 6.24 1.71 -13.05
C ALA A 110 5.79 0.25 -12.87
N THR A 111 5.76 -0.24 -11.63
CA THR A 111 5.28 -1.58 -11.30
C THR A 111 3.79 -1.72 -11.63
N LEU A 112 2.96 -0.76 -11.22
CA LEU A 112 1.52 -0.78 -11.44
C LEU A 112 1.19 -0.74 -12.94
N HIS A 113 1.79 0.17 -13.70
CA HIS A 113 1.57 0.27 -15.15
C HIS A 113 1.92 -1.03 -15.87
N ARG A 114 3.06 -1.64 -15.53
CA ARG A 114 3.44 -2.94 -16.10
C ARG A 114 2.40 -4.01 -15.81
N VAL A 115 1.97 -4.15 -14.55
CA VAL A 115 1.00 -5.18 -14.17
C VAL A 115 -0.37 -4.95 -14.82
N LEU A 116 -0.85 -3.71 -14.87
CA LEU A 116 -2.11 -3.39 -15.52
C LEU A 116 -2.06 -3.64 -17.03
N ALA A 117 -0.96 -3.26 -17.70
CA ALA A 117 -0.76 -3.54 -19.12
C ALA A 117 -0.73 -5.05 -19.40
N ASP A 118 -0.03 -5.83 -18.56
CA ASP A 118 0.01 -7.29 -18.68
C ASP A 118 -1.37 -7.93 -18.46
N ASN A 119 -2.17 -7.42 -17.52
CA ASN A 119 -3.54 -7.91 -17.29
C ASN A 119 -4.47 -7.57 -18.47
N ILE A 120 -4.30 -6.41 -19.11
CA ILE A 120 -5.08 -6.00 -20.28
C ILE A 120 -4.66 -6.79 -21.53
N ASN A 121 -3.36 -7.06 -21.71
CA ASN A 121 -2.83 -7.73 -22.90
C ASN A 121 -2.83 -9.26 -22.80
N GLY A 122 -2.70 -9.82 -21.59
CA GLY A 122 -2.68 -11.26 -21.33
C GLY A 122 -4.06 -11.89 -21.22
N ARG A 123 -5.09 -11.10 -20.94
CA ARG A 123 -6.50 -11.49 -21.04
C ARG A 123 -7.05 -10.95 -22.35
N GLY A 124 -6.62 -11.58 -23.45
CA GLY A 124 -7.27 -11.39 -24.74
C GLY A 124 -8.78 -11.51 -24.54
N VAL A 125 -9.50 -10.49 -25.01
CA VAL A 125 -10.94 -10.46 -25.18
C VAL A 125 -11.43 -11.87 -25.52
N LYS A 126 -12.16 -12.49 -24.61
CA LYS A 126 -13.07 -13.59 -24.90
C LYS A 126 -14.47 -13.13 -24.58
#